data_AF-A0A2E2TNT9-F1
#
_entry.id   AF-A0A2E2TNT9-F1
#
_cell.length_a   1.000
_cell.length_b   1.000
_cell.length_c   1.000
_cell.angle_alpha   90.00
_cell.angle_beta   90.00
_cell.angle_gamma   90.00
#
_symmetry.space_group_name_H-M   'P 1'
#
loop_
_entity.id
_entity.type
_entity.pdbx_description
1 polymer ?
#
loop_
_entity_poly.entity_id
_entity_poly.type
_entity_poly.pdbx_seq_one_letter_code
_entity_poly.pdbx_strand_id
1 'polypeptide(L)'
;MKRVFVSFCMVLVLVFGGFLYTEALTETQIDSILNLLTSFGADGVTLSNVESALRGGTNSSSFQYTFTQNLSFGDRNEEVRNLQRALNSLVCCQIAAQGAGSPGQESTFYGSKTRDSVIRFQNTYRGDILTPAGLVTGNGFFGPRTRAKLNELLAQPGATGTESQATLAITGLSQSSGTRGETFTILGRGFTDLNDVHFGNGFFPDVVSTDGTSISFLVPTTLSPECAFTVPLPESCTTTLEIAESTTYPIRVSNENGTSNTFNFTIIETPGVPGTPRIDAIAPKSGPVGTTITITGSGFSQTDNTVLSTFFNYEDVSSDGTTITVTVTVPENIRELFDTPTGSRVIGFPNIFSVSNQNGISNPIIFNLVTD
;
A
#
# COMPACT_ATOMS: atom_id res chain seq x y z
N MET A 1 65.55 1.17 -74.12
CA MET A 1 66.46 0.18 -73.51
C MET A 1 65.64 -0.83 -72.70
N LYS A 2 65.83 -2.13 -72.99
CA LYS A 2 65.75 -3.31 -72.11
C LYS A 2 64.59 -3.51 -71.10
N ARG A 3 63.77 -4.51 -71.46
CA ARG A 3 63.40 -5.77 -70.75
C ARG A 3 62.04 -5.90 -70.03
N VAL A 4 61.51 -7.11 -70.25
CA VAL A 4 60.17 -7.69 -70.02
C VAL A 4 60.18 -8.55 -68.73
N PHE A 5 58.97 -8.91 -68.26
CA PHE A 5 58.52 -10.12 -67.51
C PHE A 5 58.16 -10.01 -65.99
N VAL A 6 56.84 -10.07 -65.74
CA VAL A 6 56.07 -10.97 -64.83
C VAL A 6 56.32 -10.94 -63.31
N SER A 7 55.25 -10.69 -62.52
CA SER A 7 54.63 -11.75 -61.71
C SER A 7 53.32 -11.31 -61.02
N PHE A 8 52.35 -12.22 -61.15
CA PHE A 8 51.10 -12.36 -60.43
C PHE A 8 51.28 -12.25 -58.90
N CYS A 9 50.36 -11.58 -58.21
CA CYS A 9 49.87 -12.10 -56.93
C CYS A 9 48.40 -11.71 -56.76
N MET A 10 47.56 -12.65 -57.18
CA MET A 10 46.16 -12.79 -56.83
C MET A 10 46.08 -13.05 -55.32
N VAL A 11 45.56 -12.08 -54.55
CA VAL A 11 45.01 -12.36 -53.23
C VAL A 11 43.50 -12.25 -53.34
N LEU A 12 42.92 -13.42 -53.61
CA LEU A 12 41.53 -13.74 -53.35
C LEU A 12 41.36 -13.84 -51.82
N VAL A 13 40.74 -12.85 -51.20
CA VAL A 13 40.04 -13.05 -49.92
C VAL A 13 38.58 -12.70 -50.16
N LEU A 14 37.80 -13.76 -50.21
CA LEU A 14 36.36 -13.77 -50.18
C LEU A 14 35.87 -13.39 -48.76
N VAL A 15 34.72 -12.73 -48.77
CA VAL A 15 33.66 -12.62 -47.74
C VAL A 15 33.69 -11.45 -46.73
N PHE A 16 32.50 -10.82 -46.70
CA PHE A 16 31.82 -10.11 -45.61
C PHE A 16 32.00 -8.59 -45.46
N GLY A 17 30.85 -7.90 -45.56
CA GLY A 17 30.57 -6.69 -44.79
C GLY A 17 30.27 -5.47 -45.65
N GLY A 18 28.99 -5.10 -45.75
CA GLY A 18 28.60 -3.81 -46.31
C GLY A 18 29.25 -2.68 -45.52
N PHE A 19 29.92 -1.78 -46.23
CA PHE A 19 30.34 -0.51 -45.65
C PHE A 19 29.15 0.46 -45.71
N LEU A 20 28.43 0.59 -44.60
CA LEU A 20 27.67 1.79 -44.30
C LEU A 20 28.63 2.73 -43.56
N TYR A 21 29.18 3.73 -44.26
CA TYR A 21 29.83 4.85 -43.59
C TYR A 21 28.74 5.79 -43.09
N THR A 22 28.49 5.80 -41.78
CA THR A 22 27.76 6.88 -41.12
C THR A 22 28.80 7.78 -40.49
N GLU A 23 29.04 8.95 -41.08
CA GLU A 23 29.84 10.00 -40.43
C GLU A 23 29.01 10.60 -39.28
N ALA A 24 29.17 10.05 -38.09
CA ALA A 24 28.63 10.60 -36.86
C ALA A 24 29.60 11.65 -36.29
N LEU A 25 29.07 12.66 -35.60
CA LEU A 25 29.87 13.59 -34.81
C LEU A 25 30.67 12.83 -33.75
N THR A 26 31.91 13.24 -33.51
CA THR A 26 32.73 12.66 -32.43
C THR A 26 32.28 13.20 -31.07
N GLU A 27 32.48 12.41 -30.01
CA GLU A 27 32.17 12.80 -28.62
C GLU A 27 32.77 14.16 -28.24
N THR A 28 34.02 14.42 -28.65
CA THR A 28 34.70 15.69 -28.40
C THR A 28 34.06 16.89 -29.11
N GLN A 29 33.44 16.67 -30.27
CA GLN A 29 32.72 17.72 -30.99
C GLN A 29 31.37 18.00 -30.33
N ILE A 30 30.70 16.97 -29.83
CA ILE A 30 29.45 17.10 -29.07
C ILE A 30 29.71 17.90 -27.79
N ASP A 31 30.75 17.54 -27.03
CA ASP A 31 31.15 18.26 -25.81
C ASP A 31 31.50 19.72 -26.06
N SER A 32 32.15 20.02 -27.18
CA SER A 32 32.48 21.40 -27.56
C SER A 32 31.23 22.23 -27.84
N ILE A 33 30.21 21.63 -28.46
CA ILE A 33 28.94 22.30 -28.76
C ILE A 33 28.13 22.53 -27.48
N LEU A 34 28.08 21.55 -26.56
CA LEU A 34 27.37 21.70 -25.29
C LEU A 34 28.02 22.77 -24.41
N ASN A 35 29.35 22.79 -24.31
CA ASN A 35 30.07 23.83 -23.56
C ASN A 35 29.85 25.24 -24.13
N LEU A 36 29.75 25.37 -25.45
CA LEU A 36 29.42 26.64 -26.09
C LEU A 36 28.01 27.11 -25.72
N LEU A 37 27.02 26.22 -25.73
CA LEU A 37 25.64 26.55 -25.35
C LEU A 37 25.51 26.90 -23.87
N THR A 38 26.23 26.19 -23.00
CA THR A 38 26.34 26.54 -21.58
C THR A 38 26.94 27.94 -21.40
N SER A 39 27.92 28.33 -22.23
CA SER A 39 28.51 29.68 -22.18
C SER A 39 27.54 30.81 -22.57
N PHE A 40 26.49 30.48 -23.33
CA PHE A 40 25.40 31.40 -23.67
C PHE A 40 24.24 31.35 -22.67
N GLY A 41 24.35 30.57 -21.59
CA GLY A 41 23.32 30.45 -20.57
C GLY A 41 22.13 29.60 -21.00
N ALA A 42 22.32 28.67 -21.95
CA ALA A 42 21.29 27.69 -22.29
C ALA A 42 20.93 26.85 -21.06
N ASP A 43 19.63 26.71 -20.82
CA ASP A 43 19.10 25.91 -19.72
C ASP A 43 19.30 24.40 -19.97
N GLY A 44 19.23 23.60 -18.90
CA GLY A 44 19.52 22.16 -18.95
C GLY A 44 18.60 21.36 -19.88
N VAL A 45 17.36 21.82 -20.11
CA VAL A 45 16.43 21.15 -21.04
C VAL A 45 16.89 21.38 -22.48
N THR A 46 17.28 22.60 -22.80
CA THR A 46 17.86 22.94 -24.12
C THR A 46 19.16 22.17 -24.38
N LEU A 47 20.05 22.07 -23.39
CA LEU A 47 21.31 21.31 -23.51
C LEU A 47 21.06 19.81 -23.75
N SER A 48 20.13 19.21 -23.00
CA SER A 48 19.76 17.79 -23.14
C SER A 48 19.12 17.48 -24.51
N ASN A 49 18.27 18.38 -25.01
CA ASN A 49 17.64 18.23 -26.31
C ASN A 49 18.66 18.35 -27.45
N VAL A 50 19.62 19.26 -27.32
CA VAL A 50 20.70 19.42 -28.30
C VAL A 50 21.64 18.22 -28.28
N GLU A 51 22.05 17.74 -27.11
CA GLU A 51 22.89 16.53 -27.00
C GLU A 51 22.24 15.34 -27.71
N SER A 52 20.94 15.12 -27.46
CA SER A 52 20.18 14.03 -28.06
C SER A 52 20.07 14.14 -29.58
N ALA A 53 19.89 15.36 -30.10
CA ALA A 53 19.85 15.63 -31.54
C ALA A 53 21.22 15.40 -32.22
N LEU A 54 22.32 15.79 -31.57
CA LEU A 54 23.68 15.63 -32.10
C LEU A 54 24.14 14.17 -32.13
N ARG A 55 23.55 13.31 -31.29
CA ARG A 55 23.83 11.87 -31.21
C ARG A 55 22.97 11.02 -32.15
N GLY A 56 22.18 11.64 -33.03
CA GLY A 56 21.35 10.94 -34.02
C GLY A 56 20.07 10.31 -33.45
N GLY A 57 19.58 10.78 -32.30
CA GLY A 57 18.38 10.24 -31.66
C GLY A 57 17.08 10.73 -32.29
N THR A 58 16.32 9.81 -32.90
CA THR A 58 14.86 9.95 -33.00
C THR A 58 14.27 9.74 -31.60
N ASN A 59 13.75 10.81 -31.01
CA ASN A 59 13.02 10.86 -29.73
C ASN A 59 13.81 10.38 -28.49
N SER A 60 13.89 11.28 -27.53
CA SER A 60 14.35 11.09 -26.16
C SER A 60 13.98 9.70 -25.62
N SER A 61 14.95 8.81 -25.49
CA SER A 61 14.84 7.75 -24.49
C SER A 61 14.99 8.44 -23.14
N SER A 62 13.88 8.98 -22.63
CA SER A 62 13.79 9.43 -21.24
C SER A 62 14.36 8.31 -20.37
N PHE A 63 15.20 8.66 -19.40
CA PHE A 63 15.67 7.71 -18.41
C PHE A 63 14.44 7.15 -17.68
N GLN A 64 13.95 5.99 -18.13
CA GLN A 64 12.81 5.29 -17.56
C GLN A 64 13.31 4.33 -16.51
N TYR A 65 13.06 4.68 -15.26
CA TYR A 65 13.40 3.85 -14.12
C TYR A 65 12.35 4.07 -13.03
N THR A 66 11.86 2.98 -12.46
CA THR A 66 10.96 3.01 -11.31
C THR A 66 11.72 2.59 -10.07
N PHE A 67 11.86 3.51 -9.13
CA PHE A 67 12.46 3.26 -7.83
C PHE A 67 11.50 2.47 -6.94
N THR A 68 12.02 1.46 -6.22
CA THR A 68 11.25 0.54 -5.36
C THR A 68 11.82 0.41 -3.95
N GLN A 69 13.04 0.88 -3.69
CA GLN A 69 13.67 0.87 -2.37
C GLN A 69 13.86 2.28 -1.84
N ASN A 70 13.83 2.38 -0.51
CA ASN A 70 14.23 3.60 0.18
C ASN A 70 15.76 3.61 0.28
N LEU A 71 16.36 4.79 0.12
CA LEU A 71 17.81 4.96 0.15
C LEU A 71 18.21 6.04 1.15
N SER A 72 19.36 5.85 1.78
CA SER A 72 19.87 6.68 2.86
C SER A 72 21.39 6.80 2.77
N PHE A 73 21.94 7.75 3.54
CA PHE A 73 23.37 7.97 3.60
C PHE A 73 24.12 6.70 4.02
N GLY A 74 25.09 6.29 3.21
CA GLY A 74 25.88 5.08 3.44
C GLY A 74 25.52 3.90 2.55
N ASP A 75 24.33 3.91 1.91
CA ASP A 75 23.87 2.80 1.09
C ASP A 75 24.75 2.54 -0.14
N ARG A 76 24.86 1.26 -0.53
CA ARG A 76 25.68 0.78 -1.65
C ARG A 76 24.93 -0.21 -2.53
N ASN A 77 24.28 0.26 -3.59
CA ASN A 77 23.57 -0.60 -4.53
C ASN A 77 23.38 0.06 -5.91
N GLU A 78 22.83 -0.67 -6.87
CA GLU A 78 22.52 -0.16 -8.21
C GLU A 78 21.39 0.89 -8.21
N GLU A 79 20.50 0.84 -7.22
CA GLU A 79 19.41 1.79 -7.09
C GLU A 79 19.90 3.20 -6.72
N VAL A 80 20.97 3.30 -5.93
CA VAL A 80 21.71 4.55 -5.71
C VAL A 80 22.28 5.08 -7.02
N ARG A 81 22.88 4.22 -7.86
CA ARG A 81 23.43 4.66 -9.15
C ARG A 81 22.32 5.22 -10.04
N ASN A 82 21.16 4.57 -10.08
CA ASN A 82 19.99 5.03 -10.83
C ASN A 82 19.41 6.32 -10.25
N LEU A 83 19.42 6.49 -8.92
CA LEU A 83 19.02 7.73 -8.26
C LEU A 83 19.92 8.88 -8.68
N GLN A 84 21.24 8.63 -8.76
CA GLN A 84 22.18 9.64 -9.21
C GLN A 84 21.94 10.06 -10.66
N ARG A 85 21.62 9.10 -11.55
CA ARG A 85 21.24 9.39 -12.95
C ARG A 85 19.97 10.24 -13.03
N ALA A 86 18.93 9.86 -12.28
CA ALA A 86 17.67 10.59 -12.23
C ALA A 86 17.88 12.04 -11.74
N LEU A 87 18.57 12.23 -10.61
CA LEU A 87 18.81 13.57 -10.03
C LEU A 87 19.68 14.45 -10.94
N ASN A 88 20.66 13.85 -11.64
CA ASN A 88 21.48 14.58 -12.62
C ASN A 88 20.70 15.00 -13.87
N SER A 89 19.58 14.33 -14.19
CA SER A 89 18.70 14.75 -15.28
C SER A 89 17.80 15.93 -14.89
N LEU A 90 17.70 16.25 -13.59
CA LEU A 90 16.88 17.33 -13.06
C LEU A 90 17.72 18.59 -12.80
N VAL A 91 17.29 19.72 -13.38
CA VAL A 91 17.97 21.02 -13.25
C VAL A 91 18.15 21.46 -11.79
N CYS A 92 17.17 21.19 -10.92
CA CYS A 92 17.22 21.58 -9.51
C CYS A 92 18.30 20.85 -8.69
N CYS A 93 18.73 19.68 -9.18
CA CYS A 93 19.11 18.60 -8.30
C CYS A 93 20.38 17.88 -8.74
N GLN A 94 21.12 18.42 -9.71
CA GLN A 94 22.43 17.89 -10.11
C GLN A 94 23.34 17.67 -8.88
N ILE A 95 23.97 16.50 -8.82
CA ILE A 95 24.76 16.07 -7.65
C ILE A 95 26.13 16.74 -7.64
N ALA A 96 26.81 16.75 -8.80
CA ALA A 96 28.12 17.37 -8.97
C ALA A 96 28.37 17.73 -10.43
N ALA A 97 29.20 18.75 -10.66
CA ALA A 97 29.69 19.09 -12.01
C ALA A 97 30.74 18.08 -12.51
N GLN A 98 31.56 17.52 -11.61
CA GLN A 98 32.62 16.56 -11.94
C GLN A 98 32.87 15.58 -10.77
N GLY A 99 33.41 14.40 -11.10
CA GLY A 99 33.80 13.36 -10.15
C GLY A 99 32.64 12.44 -9.76
N ALA A 100 32.84 11.59 -8.76
CA ALA A 100 31.82 10.60 -8.35
C ALA A 100 30.44 11.24 -8.10
N GLY A 101 29.44 10.74 -8.82
CA GLY A 101 28.06 11.21 -8.79
C GLY A 101 27.73 12.31 -9.80
N SER A 102 28.68 12.83 -10.58
CA SER A 102 28.37 13.74 -11.70
C SER A 102 27.76 12.98 -12.88
N PRO A 103 27.15 13.67 -13.87
CA PRO A 103 26.65 13.03 -15.08
C PRO A 103 27.72 12.15 -15.73
N GLY A 104 27.38 10.89 -16.04
CA GLY A 104 28.29 9.90 -16.65
C GLY A 104 29.34 9.32 -15.69
N GLN A 105 29.36 9.74 -14.43
CA GLN A 105 30.24 9.25 -13.37
C GLN A 105 29.45 8.81 -12.13
N GLU A 106 28.21 8.31 -12.33
CA GLU A 106 27.38 7.84 -11.22
C GLU A 106 28.01 6.64 -10.51
N SER A 107 27.88 6.62 -9.20
CA SER A 107 28.42 5.60 -8.31
C SER A 107 27.29 4.84 -7.62
N THR A 108 27.59 3.65 -7.10
CA THR A 108 26.63 2.90 -6.28
C THR A 108 26.55 3.40 -4.85
N PHE A 109 27.34 4.41 -4.45
CA PHE A 109 27.46 4.84 -3.06
C PHE A 109 26.69 6.12 -2.78
N TYR A 110 25.81 6.08 -1.76
CA TYR A 110 25.02 7.22 -1.33
C TYR A 110 25.85 8.08 -0.36
N GLY A 111 26.68 8.95 -0.94
CA GLY A 111 27.56 9.85 -0.19
C GLY A 111 26.90 11.17 0.20
N SER A 112 27.71 12.08 0.76
CA SER A 112 27.24 13.41 1.18
C SER A 112 26.65 14.22 0.02
N LYS A 113 27.28 14.20 -1.16
CA LYS A 113 26.78 14.93 -2.33
C LYS A 113 25.42 14.44 -2.82
N THR A 114 25.19 13.13 -2.81
CA THR A 114 23.90 12.52 -3.15
C THR A 114 22.83 12.92 -2.13
N ARG A 115 23.17 12.88 -0.84
CA ARG A 115 22.28 13.34 0.24
C ARG A 115 21.90 14.81 0.06
N ASP A 116 22.87 15.68 -0.20
CA ASP A 116 22.64 17.12 -0.34
C ASP A 116 21.77 17.43 -1.58
N SER A 117 21.96 16.66 -2.67
CA SER A 117 21.09 16.72 -3.84
C SER A 117 19.66 16.27 -3.52
N VAL A 118 19.47 15.19 -2.77
CA VAL A 118 18.14 14.76 -2.31
C VAL A 118 17.51 15.79 -1.40
N ILE A 119 18.27 16.44 -0.50
CA ILE A 119 17.76 17.56 0.31
C ILE A 119 17.26 18.70 -0.59
N ARG A 120 18.00 19.05 -1.64
CA ARG A 120 17.55 20.07 -2.61
C ARG A 120 16.25 19.64 -3.29
N PHE A 121 16.19 18.42 -3.80
CA PHE A 121 14.99 17.86 -4.43
C PHE A 121 13.77 17.91 -3.49
N GLN A 122 13.93 17.45 -2.26
CA GLN A 122 12.90 17.50 -1.22
C GLN A 122 12.45 18.94 -0.93
N ASN A 123 13.41 19.88 -0.85
CA ASN A 123 13.12 21.29 -0.67
C ASN A 123 12.55 21.98 -1.91
N THR A 124 12.69 21.41 -3.10
CA THR A 124 12.04 21.88 -4.33
C THR A 124 10.57 21.45 -4.36
N TYR A 125 10.28 20.18 -4.04
CA TYR A 125 8.93 19.60 -4.07
C TYR A 125 8.32 19.50 -2.66
N ARG A 126 8.44 20.56 -1.88
CA ARG A 126 8.05 20.56 -0.46
C ARG A 126 6.60 20.21 -0.21
N GLY A 127 5.69 20.70 -1.06
CA GLY A 127 4.25 20.45 -0.92
C GLY A 127 3.92 18.96 -0.96
N ASP A 128 4.60 18.22 -1.83
CA ASP A 128 4.35 16.80 -2.06
C ASP A 128 5.17 15.92 -1.10
N ILE A 129 6.38 16.38 -0.71
CA ILE A 129 7.34 15.56 0.02
C ILE A 129 7.45 15.92 1.51
N LEU A 130 7.58 17.20 1.85
CA LEU A 130 7.97 17.64 3.20
C LEU A 130 6.77 18.04 4.07
N THR A 131 5.84 18.82 3.52
CA THR A 131 4.65 19.27 4.24
C THR A 131 3.85 18.10 4.81
N PRO A 132 3.59 17.02 4.06
CA PRO A 132 2.83 15.89 4.59
C PRO A 132 3.62 15.05 5.60
N ALA A 133 4.96 15.08 5.53
CA ALA A 133 5.83 14.39 6.48
C ALA A 133 6.05 15.20 7.78
N GLY A 134 5.39 16.35 7.95
CA GLY A 134 5.62 17.26 9.08
C GLY A 134 7.03 17.88 9.09
N LEU A 135 7.75 17.83 7.96
CA LEU A 135 9.14 18.27 7.88
C LEU A 135 9.24 19.71 7.38
N VAL A 136 10.00 20.52 8.11
CA VAL A 136 10.30 21.90 7.71
C VAL A 136 11.52 21.95 6.79
N THR A 137 12.37 20.94 6.74
CA THR A 137 13.57 20.93 5.87
C THR A 137 13.85 19.52 5.39
N GLY A 138 14.33 19.39 4.14
CA GLY A 138 14.80 18.12 3.62
C GLY A 138 15.84 17.48 4.52
N ASN A 139 15.69 16.18 4.77
CA ASN A 139 16.57 15.38 5.62
C ASN A 139 17.55 14.51 4.81
N GLY A 140 17.37 14.47 3.49
CA GLY A 140 18.25 13.72 2.57
C GLY A 140 18.01 12.22 2.59
N PHE A 141 16.92 11.76 3.22
CA PHE A 141 16.45 10.39 3.14
C PHE A 141 15.58 10.23 1.90
N PHE A 142 16.01 9.41 0.95
CA PHE A 142 15.21 9.04 -0.23
C PHE A 142 14.16 8.01 0.18
N GLY A 143 13.18 8.48 0.95
CA GLY A 143 12.06 7.69 1.45
C GLY A 143 10.87 7.68 0.49
N PRO A 144 9.77 7.04 0.89
CA PRO A 144 8.64 6.77 -0.01
C PRO A 144 8.05 8.02 -0.69
N ARG A 145 7.92 9.15 0.02
CA ARG A 145 7.45 10.42 -0.58
C ARG A 145 8.41 11.00 -1.63
N THR A 146 9.70 10.92 -1.35
CA THR A 146 10.75 11.39 -2.27
C THR A 146 10.81 10.51 -3.51
N ARG A 147 10.64 9.20 -3.30
CA ARG A 147 10.60 8.18 -4.34
C ARG A 147 9.40 8.33 -5.27
N ALA A 148 8.19 8.45 -4.71
CA ALA A 148 6.96 8.65 -5.46
C ALA A 148 7.07 9.88 -6.37
N LYS A 149 7.52 11.02 -5.82
CA LYS A 149 7.68 12.24 -6.61
C LYS A 149 8.72 12.09 -7.73
N LEU A 150 9.83 11.41 -7.47
CA LEU A 150 10.85 11.21 -8.49
C LEU A 150 10.36 10.26 -9.61
N ASN A 151 9.63 9.19 -9.26
CA ASN A 151 9.02 8.29 -10.24
C ASN A 151 8.01 9.04 -11.14
N GLU A 152 7.18 9.92 -10.57
CA GLU A 152 6.24 10.77 -11.31
C GLU A 152 6.97 11.65 -12.35
N LEU A 153 8.08 12.28 -11.96
CA LEU A 153 8.83 13.18 -12.84
C LEU A 153 9.54 12.45 -13.99
N LEU A 154 9.97 11.21 -13.76
CA LEU A 154 10.62 10.39 -14.79
C LEU A 154 9.63 9.83 -15.83
N ALA A 155 8.32 9.96 -15.60
CA ALA A 155 7.29 9.37 -16.46
C ALA A 155 6.80 10.27 -17.63
N GLN A 156 7.35 11.47 -17.89
CA GLN A 156 6.72 12.48 -18.78
C GLN A 156 7.04 12.39 -20.30
N PRO A 157 6.27 13.06 -21.20
CA PRO A 157 4.81 13.14 -21.34
C PRO A 157 4.41 12.85 -22.81
N GLY A 158 3.97 11.63 -23.12
CA GLY A 158 3.64 11.23 -24.50
C GLY A 158 2.64 10.08 -24.63
N ALA A 159 2.04 9.67 -23.51
CA ALA A 159 0.89 8.81 -23.50
C ALA A 159 -0.13 9.45 -22.58
N THR A 160 -1.03 10.25 -23.17
CA THR A 160 -2.43 10.21 -22.77
C THR A 160 -2.97 8.81 -23.08
N GLY A 161 -2.44 7.81 -22.39
CA GLY A 161 -3.21 6.64 -22.04
C GLY A 161 -4.20 7.14 -21.01
N THR A 162 -5.48 6.94 -21.29
CA THR A 162 -6.58 7.19 -20.39
C THR A 162 -6.38 6.37 -19.11
N GLU A 163 -5.54 6.82 -18.18
CA GLU A 163 -5.68 6.44 -16.80
C GLU A 163 -6.92 7.15 -16.32
N SER A 164 -8.04 6.45 -16.53
CA SER A 164 -9.25 6.64 -15.75
C SER A 164 -8.81 6.91 -14.33
N GLN A 165 -8.91 8.17 -13.89
CA GLN A 165 -8.80 8.61 -12.50
C GLN A 165 -9.36 7.47 -11.66
N ALA A 166 -8.47 6.65 -11.10
CA ALA A 166 -8.87 5.45 -10.41
C ALA A 166 -9.44 5.98 -9.11
N THR A 167 -10.74 6.30 -9.14
CA THR A 167 -11.47 6.83 -7.99
C THR A 167 -11.07 6.02 -6.79
N LEU A 168 -10.31 6.65 -5.89
CA LEU A 168 -9.81 6.01 -4.70
C LEU A 168 -11.03 5.43 -3.99
N ALA A 169 -11.05 4.12 -3.83
CA ALA A 169 -12.19 3.44 -3.28
C ALA A 169 -11.74 2.20 -2.53
N ILE A 170 -12.27 2.06 -1.33
CA ILE A 170 -12.18 0.81 -0.58
C ILE A 170 -13.27 -0.09 -1.16
N THR A 171 -12.90 -1.28 -1.61
CA THR A 171 -13.82 -2.30 -2.14
C THR A 171 -14.20 -3.32 -1.07
N GLY A 172 -13.40 -3.46 -0.01
CA GLY A 172 -13.71 -4.34 1.11
C GLY A 172 -12.62 -4.34 2.18
N LEU A 173 -12.89 -5.03 3.27
CA LEU A 173 -11.91 -5.33 4.31
C LEU A 173 -11.78 -6.85 4.40
N SER A 174 -10.58 -7.37 4.67
CA SER A 174 -10.38 -8.81 4.92
C SER A 174 -11.22 -9.29 6.10
N GLN A 175 -11.49 -8.39 7.05
CA GLN A 175 -12.40 -8.56 8.16
C GLN A 175 -13.03 -7.21 8.53
N SER A 176 -14.32 -7.21 8.88
CA SER A 176 -15.07 -6.02 9.33
C SER A 176 -15.04 -5.86 10.84
N SER A 177 -14.32 -6.72 11.56
CA SER A 177 -14.11 -6.64 13.00
C SER A 177 -12.78 -7.28 13.39
N GLY A 178 -12.24 -6.87 14.53
CA GLY A 178 -10.98 -7.40 15.04
C GLY A 178 -10.60 -6.80 16.39
N THR A 179 -9.65 -7.44 17.04
CA THR A 179 -9.14 -7.07 18.36
C THR A 179 -8.01 -6.05 18.26
N ARG A 180 -7.69 -5.35 19.35
CA ARG A 180 -6.57 -4.40 19.37
C ARG A 180 -5.25 -5.11 19.06
N GLY A 181 -4.45 -4.55 18.16
CA GLY A 181 -3.18 -5.16 17.73
C GLY A 181 -3.30 -6.23 16.65
N GLU A 182 -4.52 -6.61 16.27
CA GLU A 182 -4.74 -7.55 15.18
C GLU A 182 -4.47 -6.90 13.82
N THR A 183 -3.92 -7.65 12.86
CA THR A 183 -3.69 -7.14 11.51
C THR A 183 -4.85 -7.51 10.61
N PHE A 184 -5.36 -6.55 9.83
CA PHE A 184 -6.31 -6.78 8.74
C PHE A 184 -5.84 -6.10 7.46
N THR A 185 -6.45 -6.46 6.34
CA THR A 185 -6.14 -5.89 5.03
C THR A 185 -7.31 -5.05 4.54
N ILE A 186 -7.04 -3.81 4.17
CA ILE A 186 -7.96 -2.94 3.44
C ILE A 186 -7.77 -3.25 1.96
N LEU A 187 -8.84 -3.68 1.29
CA LEU A 187 -8.86 -3.98 -0.14
C LEU A 187 -9.52 -2.84 -0.90
N GLY A 188 -8.96 -2.46 -2.03
CA GLY A 188 -9.45 -1.31 -2.78
C GLY A 188 -8.78 -1.13 -4.13
N ARG A 189 -8.94 0.07 -4.66
CA ARG A 189 -8.32 0.52 -5.90
C ARG A 189 -7.91 1.98 -5.75
N GLY A 190 -6.91 2.38 -6.54
CA GLY A 190 -6.38 3.74 -6.48
C GLY A 190 -5.51 4.01 -5.25
N PHE A 191 -5.09 2.96 -4.53
CA PHE A 191 -4.02 3.10 -3.53
C PHE A 191 -2.71 3.40 -4.24
N THR A 192 -1.89 4.24 -3.63
CA THR A 192 -0.55 4.56 -4.11
C THR A 192 0.48 3.95 -3.17
N ASP A 193 1.76 4.16 -3.44
CA ASP A 193 2.85 3.75 -2.54
C ASP A 193 2.68 4.28 -1.10
N LEU A 194 1.93 5.38 -0.91
CA LEU A 194 1.66 6.00 0.38
C LEU A 194 0.23 6.50 0.50
N ASN A 195 -0.43 6.06 1.57
CA ASN A 195 -1.82 6.39 1.82
C ASN A 195 -1.98 6.81 3.27
N ASP A 196 -2.86 7.76 3.52
CA ASP A 196 -3.25 8.12 4.88
C ASP A 196 -4.50 7.34 5.25
N VAL A 197 -4.39 6.50 6.27
CA VAL A 197 -5.52 5.73 6.80
C VAL A 197 -6.16 6.53 7.92
N HIS A 198 -7.45 6.80 7.79
CA HIS A 198 -8.24 7.43 8.84
C HIS A 198 -9.12 6.37 9.48
N PHE A 199 -8.99 6.19 10.80
CA PHE A 199 -9.72 5.22 11.59
C PHE A 199 -10.55 5.97 12.64
N GLY A 200 -11.81 6.25 12.34
CA GLY A 200 -12.62 7.17 13.13
C GLY A 200 -12.00 8.58 13.16
N ASN A 201 -11.64 9.03 14.35
CA ASN A 201 -10.92 10.29 14.58
C ASN A 201 -9.39 10.12 14.58
N GLY A 202 -8.90 8.88 14.45
CA GLY A 202 -7.47 8.60 14.35
C GLY A 202 -6.94 8.80 12.94
N PHE A 203 -5.74 9.36 12.85
CA PHE A 203 -5.01 9.60 11.61
C PHE A 203 -3.69 8.82 11.62
N PHE A 204 -3.47 8.03 10.57
CA PHE A 204 -2.29 7.19 10.40
C PHE A 204 -1.67 7.53 9.05
N PRO A 205 -0.67 8.44 9.02
CA PRO A 205 -0.04 8.85 7.78
C PRO A 205 0.91 7.77 7.25
N ASP A 206 1.23 7.88 5.96
CA ASP A 206 2.32 7.15 5.30
C ASP A 206 2.18 5.61 5.33
N VAL A 207 0.95 5.09 5.27
CA VAL A 207 0.69 3.65 5.19
C VAL A 207 0.92 3.14 3.78
N VAL A 208 1.81 2.16 3.66
CA VAL A 208 2.29 1.65 2.37
C VAL A 208 1.30 0.66 1.76
N SER A 209 1.02 0.82 0.46
CA SER A 209 0.50 -0.23 -0.41
C SER A 209 1.58 -0.61 -1.42
N THR A 210 1.90 -1.90 -1.55
CA THR A 210 2.93 -2.38 -2.49
C THR A 210 2.35 -2.83 -3.83
N ASP A 211 1.04 -3.03 -3.90
CA ASP A 211 0.33 -3.57 -5.06
C ASP A 211 -0.74 -2.62 -5.62
N GLY A 212 -0.94 -1.45 -5.00
CA GLY A 212 -1.95 -0.45 -5.38
C GLY A 212 -3.40 -0.89 -5.14
N THR A 213 -3.62 -2.06 -4.52
CA THR A 213 -4.95 -2.67 -4.33
C THR A 213 -5.20 -3.16 -2.91
N SER A 214 -4.16 -3.27 -2.09
CA SER A 214 -4.25 -3.72 -0.70
C SER A 214 -3.36 -2.90 0.23
N ILE A 215 -3.84 -2.66 1.45
CA ILE A 215 -3.09 -2.04 2.54
C ILE A 215 -3.20 -2.94 3.76
N SER A 216 -2.08 -3.43 4.28
CA SER A 216 -2.06 -4.15 5.56
C SER A 216 -2.02 -3.15 6.71
N PHE A 217 -2.99 -3.22 7.61
CA PHE A 217 -3.17 -2.26 8.69
C PHE A 217 -3.42 -2.97 10.02
N LEU A 218 -2.84 -2.45 11.09
CA LEU A 218 -3.00 -2.98 12.44
C LEU A 218 -4.11 -2.22 13.15
N VAL A 219 -5.03 -2.94 13.79
CA VAL A 219 -6.09 -2.35 14.62
C VAL A 219 -5.44 -1.56 15.75
N PRO A 220 -5.58 -0.23 15.77
CA PRO A 220 -4.82 0.62 16.69
C PRO A 220 -5.33 0.49 18.12
N THR A 221 -4.46 0.71 19.10
CA THR A 221 -4.84 0.82 20.52
C THR A 221 -5.31 2.24 20.88
N THR A 222 -4.82 3.22 20.15
CA THR A 222 -5.00 4.65 20.40
C THR A 222 -5.23 5.40 19.10
N LEU A 223 -6.09 6.40 19.15
CA LEU A 223 -6.42 7.28 18.04
C LEU A 223 -5.82 8.66 18.31
N SER A 224 -4.88 9.07 17.46
CA SER A 224 -4.31 10.42 17.46
C SER A 224 -4.93 11.23 16.32
N PRO A 225 -5.42 12.45 16.56
CA PRO A 225 -6.01 13.27 15.52
C PRO A 225 -4.98 13.72 14.49
N GLU A 226 -5.40 14.05 13.28
CA GLU A 226 -4.53 14.52 12.19
C GLU A 226 -3.64 15.71 12.60
N CYS A 227 -4.19 16.62 13.39
CA CYS A 227 -3.45 17.77 13.88
C CYS A 227 -2.33 17.44 14.89
N ALA A 228 -2.25 16.21 15.39
CA ALA A 228 -1.11 15.74 16.18
C ALA A 228 0.18 15.63 15.34
N PHE A 229 0.06 15.63 14.01
CA PHE A 229 1.16 15.45 13.07
C PHE A 229 1.55 16.75 12.35
N THR A 230 0.94 17.89 12.69
CA THR A 230 1.28 19.19 12.11
C THR A 230 2.33 19.91 12.96
N VAL A 231 3.19 20.70 12.30
CA VAL A 231 4.23 21.50 12.97
C VAL A 231 4.01 22.98 12.61
N PRO A 232 3.83 23.88 13.59
CA PRO A 232 3.87 23.67 15.05
C PRO A 232 2.60 22.99 15.60
N LEU A 233 2.79 22.15 16.63
CA LEU A 233 1.70 21.38 17.26
C LEU A 233 0.72 22.32 17.98
N PRO A 234 -0.58 22.33 17.61
CA PRO A 234 -1.59 23.11 18.33
C PRO A 234 -1.81 22.54 19.74
N GLU A 235 -1.91 23.41 20.76
CA GLU A 235 -2.12 22.99 22.16
C GLU A 235 -3.39 22.13 22.34
N SER A 236 -4.40 22.35 21.49
CA SER A 236 -5.67 21.61 21.44
C SER A 236 -5.54 20.18 20.91
N CYS A 237 -4.39 19.78 20.37
CA CYS A 237 -4.18 18.50 19.65
C CYS A 237 -3.40 17.45 20.44
N THR A 238 -3.29 17.62 21.76
CA THR A 238 -2.55 16.71 22.66
C THR A 238 -3.36 15.50 23.13
N THR A 239 -4.67 15.45 22.84
CA THR A 239 -5.55 14.37 23.29
C THR A 239 -5.41 13.14 22.39
N THR A 240 -4.75 12.12 22.93
CA THR A 240 -4.81 10.75 22.38
C THR A 240 -6.02 10.04 22.98
N LEU A 241 -6.88 9.49 22.14
CA LEU A 241 -8.07 8.78 22.58
C LEU A 241 -7.81 7.26 22.56
N GLU A 242 -8.03 6.57 23.67
CA GLU A 242 -8.05 5.10 23.63
C GLU A 242 -9.23 4.62 22.81
N ILE A 243 -9.01 3.60 21.98
CA ILE A 243 -10.08 3.03 21.18
C ILE A 243 -11.06 2.30 22.11
N ALA A 244 -12.35 2.62 21.97
CA ALA A 244 -13.39 1.99 22.77
C ALA A 244 -13.70 0.59 22.23
N GLU A 245 -13.83 -0.37 23.14
CA GLU A 245 -14.22 -1.73 22.80
C GLU A 245 -15.71 -1.80 22.42
N SER A 246 -16.11 -2.84 21.70
CA SER A 246 -17.48 -3.04 21.20
C SER A 246 -18.03 -1.84 20.41
N THR A 247 -17.13 -1.04 19.82
CA THR A 247 -17.46 0.20 19.11
C THR A 247 -17.07 0.11 17.65
N THR A 248 -17.94 0.64 16.78
CA THR A 248 -17.73 0.66 15.33
C THR A 248 -17.12 1.99 14.88
N TYR A 249 -16.03 1.91 14.13
CA TYR A 249 -15.29 3.05 13.61
C TYR A 249 -15.33 3.09 12.08
N PRO A 250 -15.58 4.27 11.49
CA PRO A 250 -15.47 4.45 10.05
C PRO A 250 -14.00 4.49 9.62
N ILE A 251 -13.63 3.63 8.68
CA ILE A 251 -12.34 3.61 8.00
C ILE A 251 -12.48 4.29 6.65
N ARG A 252 -11.59 5.23 6.36
CA ARG A 252 -11.38 5.77 5.01
C ARG A 252 -9.89 5.89 4.72
N VAL A 253 -9.54 5.90 3.44
CA VAL A 253 -8.18 6.13 2.96
C VAL A 253 -8.17 7.42 2.16
N SER A 254 -7.11 8.23 2.31
CA SER A 254 -6.86 9.40 1.47
C SER A 254 -5.45 9.37 0.89
N ASN A 255 -5.28 9.84 -0.34
CA ASN A 255 -4.00 10.01 -1.01
C ASN A 255 -4.14 11.05 -2.14
N GLU A 256 -3.15 11.13 -3.04
CA GLU A 256 -3.19 12.02 -4.20
C GLU A 256 -4.37 11.76 -5.18
N ASN A 257 -4.92 10.54 -5.18
CA ASN A 257 -6.10 10.17 -5.97
C ASN A 257 -7.43 10.59 -5.30
N GLY A 258 -7.38 11.24 -4.12
CA GLY A 258 -8.53 11.80 -3.41
C GLY A 258 -8.81 11.10 -2.08
N THR A 259 -10.09 11.04 -1.70
CA THR A 259 -10.55 10.39 -0.48
C THR A 259 -11.53 9.27 -0.83
N SER A 260 -11.36 8.11 -0.22
CA SER A 260 -12.21 6.94 -0.45
C SER A 260 -13.61 7.10 0.15
N ASN A 261 -14.51 6.21 -0.28
CA ASN A 261 -15.68 5.85 0.52
C ASN A 261 -15.27 5.26 1.88
N THR A 262 -16.24 5.17 2.78
CA THR A 262 -16.03 4.67 4.15
C THR A 262 -16.48 3.23 4.28
N PHE A 263 -15.71 2.43 5.02
CA PHE A 263 -16.12 1.11 5.54
C PHE A 263 -16.17 1.14 7.05
N ASN A 264 -17.09 0.39 7.65
CA ASN A 264 -17.19 0.29 9.10
C ASN A 264 -16.34 -0.90 9.60
N PHE A 265 -15.60 -0.67 10.67
CA PHE A 265 -14.84 -1.70 11.37
C PHE A 265 -15.20 -1.71 12.85
N THR A 266 -15.60 -2.86 13.37
CA THR A 266 -16.01 -3.01 14.76
C THR A 266 -14.87 -3.55 15.61
N ILE A 267 -14.49 -2.80 16.64
CA ILE A 267 -13.54 -3.29 17.64
C ILE A 267 -14.26 -4.32 18.49
N ILE A 268 -13.72 -5.53 18.49
CA ILE A 268 -14.15 -6.59 19.40
C ILE A 268 -13.14 -6.68 20.55
N GLU A 269 -13.64 -7.06 21.71
CA GLU A 269 -12.82 -7.20 22.91
C GLU A 269 -11.70 -8.23 22.71
N THR A 270 -10.53 -7.94 23.26
CA THR A 270 -9.39 -8.84 23.17
C THR A 270 -9.71 -10.13 23.95
N PRO A 271 -9.66 -11.32 23.33
CA PRO A 271 -9.94 -12.56 24.04
C PRO A 271 -8.93 -12.73 25.18
N GLY A 272 -9.40 -12.63 26.41
CA GLY A 272 -8.54 -12.70 27.60
C GLY A 272 -8.84 -11.70 28.72
N VAL A 273 -9.84 -10.81 28.58
CA VAL A 273 -10.35 -10.06 29.73
C VAL A 273 -11.07 -11.05 30.67
N PRO A 274 -10.71 -11.13 31.97
CA PRO A 274 -11.41 -12.00 32.91
C PRO A 274 -12.89 -11.64 32.97
N GLY A 275 -13.75 -12.49 32.41
CA GLY A 275 -15.20 -12.31 32.43
C GLY A 275 -15.88 -12.22 31.06
N THR A 276 -15.16 -12.04 29.96
CA THR A 276 -15.74 -12.06 28.61
C THR A 276 -16.20 -13.47 28.22
N PRO A 277 -17.44 -13.65 27.70
CA PRO A 277 -17.93 -14.92 27.21
C PRO A 277 -17.00 -15.56 26.18
N ARG A 278 -16.72 -16.85 26.33
CA ARG A 278 -16.05 -17.68 25.33
C ARG A 278 -16.84 -18.96 25.17
N ILE A 279 -17.12 -19.36 23.94
CA ILE A 279 -17.77 -20.64 23.65
C ILE A 279 -16.71 -21.67 23.27
N ASP A 280 -16.74 -22.80 23.96
CA ASP A 280 -15.85 -23.94 23.74
C ASP A 280 -16.51 -25.02 22.89
N ALA A 281 -17.79 -25.29 23.13
CA ALA A 281 -18.54 -26.29 22.38
C ALA A 281 -20.05 -26.04 22.39
N ILE A 282 -20.74 -26.71 21.46
CA ILE A 282 -22.19 -26.78 21.34
C ILE A 282 -22.60 -28.25 21.15
N ALA A 283 -23.63 -28.68 21.87
CA ALA A 283 -24.15 -30.05 21.81
C ALA A 283 -25.69 -30.08 21.86
N PRO A 284 -26.37 -30.78 20.95
CA PRO A 284 -25.80 -31.43 19.75
C PRO A 284 -25.32 -30.41 18.71
N LYS A 285 -24.47 -30.83 17.77
CA LYS A 285 -23.96 -29.96 16.68
C LYS A 285 -24.97 -29.78 15.54
N SER A 286 -26.07 -30.52 15.56
CA SER A 286 -27.13 -30.48 14.57
C SER A 286 -28.44 -31.04 15.13
N GLY A 287 -29.56 -30.62 14.57
CA GLY A 287 -30.90 -31.11 14.93
C GLY A 287 -32.01 -30.30 14.27
N PRO A 288 -33.27 -30.76 14.34
CA PRO A 288 -34.44 -30.03 13.85
C PRO A 288 -34.76 -28.78 14.65
N VAL A 289 -35.69 -27.96 14.13
CA VAL A 289 -36.30 -26.85 14.90
C VAL A 289 -36.90 -27.42 16.19
N GLY A 290 -36.68 -26.74 17.32
CA GLY A 290 -37.08 -27.22 18.64
C GLY A 290 -36.02 -28.07 19.36
N THR A 291 -34.87 -28.32 18.74
CA THR A 291 -33.73 -28.96 19.42
C THR A 291 -33.25 -28.09 20.59
N THR A 292 -33.17 -28.65 21.78
CA THR A 292 -32.48 -28.01 22.91
C THR A 292 -30.97 -28.22 22.75
N ILE A 293 -30.23 -27.12 22.62
CA ILE A 293 -28.78 -27.09 22.56
C ILE A 293 -28.18 -26.67 23.90
N THR A 294 -27.05 -27.25 24.24
CA THR A 294 -26.18 -26.85 25.34
C THR A 294 -24.93 -26.21 24.77
N ILE A 295 -24.69 -24.95 25.13
CA ILE A 295 -23.50 -24.18 24.81
C ILE A 295 -22.60 -24.22 26.04
N THR A 296 -21.40 -24.76 25.91
CA THR A 296 -20.40 -24.83 26.98
C THR A 296 -19.26 -23.86 26.71
N GLY A 297 -18.75 -23.22 27.75
CA GLY A 297 -17.78 -22.16 27.64
C GLY A 297 -17.30 -21.61 28.98
N SER A 298 -16.81 -20.38 28.95
CA SER A 298 -16.36 -19.64 30.13
C SER A 298 -16.79 -18.18 30.05
N GLY A 299 -16.86 -17.48 31.18
CA GLY A 299 -17.19 -16.05 31.19
C GLY A 299 -18.67 -15.74 30.93
N PHE A 300 -19.54 -16.75 31.04
CA PHE A 300 -20.98 -16.51 31.05
C PHE A 300 -21.38 -15.90 32.39
N SER A 301 -22.21 -14.86 32.36
CA SER A 301 -22.74 -14.24 33.58
C SER A 301 -23.77 -15.17 34.23
N GLN A 302 -24.02 -15.07 35.53
CA GLN A 302 -25.10 -15.87 36.15
C GLN A 302 -26.50 -15.43 35.67
N THR A 303 -26.63 -14.15 35.32
CA THR A 303 -27.81 -13.49 34.76
C THR A 303 -27.41 -12.65 33.54
N ASP A 304 -28.39 -12.15 32.78
CA ASP A 304 -28.19 -11.16 31.72
C ASP A 304 -27.26 -11.61 30.57
N ASN A 305 -27.27 -12.91 30.24
CA ASN A 305 -26.69 -13.34 28.97
C ASN A 305 -27.74 -13.27 27.87
N THR A 306 -27.35 -12.75 26.72
CA THR A 306 -28.12 -12.83 25.48
C THR A 306 -27.44 -13.80 24.54
N VAL A 307 -28.11 -14.91 24.19
CA VAL A 307 -27.64 -15.80 23.13
C VAL A 307 -28.11 -15.23 21.80
N LEU A 308 -27.17 -14.75 21.00
CA LEU A 308 -27.41 -14.28 19.65
C LEU A 308 -27.42 -15.48 18.71
N SER A 309 -28.45 -15.61 17.89
CA SER A 309 -28.48 -16.61 16.81
C SER A 309 -28.80 -15.98 15.46
N THR A 310 -28.63 -16.73 14.37
CA THR A 310 -28.88 -16.21 13.01
C THR A 310 -30.35 -15.77 12.80
N PHE A 311 -31.29 -16.37 13.53
CA PHE A 311 -32.72 -16.13 13.33
C PHE A 311 -33.41 -15.46 14.52
N PHE A 312 -32.88 -15.62 15.72
CA PHE A 312 -33.53 -15.17 16.96
C PHE A 312 -32.52 -14.90 18.08
N ASN A 313 -32.78 -13.92 18.93
CA ASN A 313 -31.96 -13.67 20.12
C ASN A 313 -32.71 -14.18 21.36
N TYR A 314 -32.01 -14.92 22.21
CA TYR A 314 -32.53 -15.39 23.49
C TYR A 314 -31.98 -14.46 24.57
N GLU A 315 -32.83 -13.60 25.13
CA GLU A 315 -32.46 -12.65 26.17
C GLU A 315 -32.54 -13.29 27.56
N ASP A 316 -31.81 -12.72 28.53
CA ASP A 316 -31.83 -13.09 29.95
C ASP A 316 -31.61 -14.58 30.26
N VAL A 317 -30.74 -15.23 29.48
CA VAL A 317 -30.44 -16.64 29.65
C VAL A 317 -29.50 -16.82 30.84
N SER A 318 -30.00 -17.47 31.90
CA SER A 318 -29.19 -17.81 33.07
C SER A 318 -28.16 -18.89 32.73
N SER A 319 -26.99 -18.81 33.38
CA SER A 319 -25.92 -19.80 33.24
C SER A 319 -25.35 -20.17 34.62
N ASP A 320 -24.68 -21.32 34.72
CA ASP A 320 -23.86 -21.67 35.88
C ASP A 320 -22.44 -21.06 35.84
N GLY A 321 -22.19 -20.14 34.91
CA GLY A 321 -20.88 -19.56 34.58
C GLY A 321 -20.15 -20.28 33.44
N THR A 322 -20.59 -21.49 33.07
CA THR A 322 -19.94 -22.35 32.06
C THR A 322 -20.89 -22.97 31.06
N THR A 323 -22.18 -23.07 31.36
CA THR A 323 -23.16 -23.73 30.50
C THR A 323 -24.42 -22.87 30.32
N ILE A 324 -24.89 -22.81 29.07
CA ILE A 324 -26.14 -22.16 28.68
C ILE A 324 -26.96 -23.16 27.86
N THR A 325 -28.25 -23.28 28.17
CA THR A 325 -29.19 -24.10 27.39
C THR A 325 -30.24 -23.24 26.71
N VAL A 326 -30.42 -23.42 25.40
CA VAL A 326 -31.49 -22.75 24.63
C VAL A 326 -32.17 -23.74 23.70
N THR A 327 -33.46 -23.53 23.44
CA THR A 327 -34.22 -24.32 22.47
C THR A 327 -34.22 -23.57 21.14
N VAL A 328 -33.68 -24.19 20.10
CA VAL A 328 -33.52 -23.56 18.78
C VAL A 328 -34.89 -23.27 18.17
N THR A 329 -35.21 -21.98 18.01
CA THR A 329 -36.41 -21.49 17.34
C THR A 329 -36.08 -20.80 16.02
N VAL A 330 -37.09 -20.71 15.15
CA VAL A 330 -37.05 -19.92 13.91
C VAL A 330 -38.31 -19.06 13.83
N PRO A 331 -38.27 -17.90 13.14
CA PRO A 331 -39.46 -17.10 12.85
C PRO A 331 -40.55 -17.92 12.16
N GLU A 332 -41.81 -17.68 12.53
CA GLU A 332 -42.95 -18.43 11.97
C GLU A 332 -43.05 -18.32 10.45
N ASN A 333 -42.64 -17.19 9.86
CA ASN A 333 -42.67 -16.97 8.41
C ASN A 333 -41.68 -17.84 7.61
N ILE A 334 -40.76 -18.53 8.28
CA ILE A 334 -39.82 -19.47 7.64
C ILE A 334 -39.95 -20.90 8.18
N ARG A 335 -40.91 -21.17 9.09
CA ARG A 335 -41.06 -22.49 9.73
C ARG A 335 -41.37 -23.59 8.72
N GLU A 336 -42.16 -23.26 7.70
CA GLU A 336 -42.49 -24.17 6.59
C GLU A 336 -41.27 -24.64 5.78
N LEU A 337 -40.14 -23.93 5.81
CA LEU A 337 -38.90 -24.36 5.13
C LEU A 337 -38.22 -25.55 5.83
N PHE A 338 -38.58 -25.80 7.09
CA PHE A 338 -37.98 -26.85 7.94
C PHE A 338 -38.93 -28.01 8.22
N ASP A 339 -40.24 -27.83 8.00
CA ASP A 339 -41.28 -28.89 8.03
C ASP A 339 -41.34 -29.63 6.68
N THR A 340 -40.29 -30.38 6.30
CA THR A 340 -40.37 -31.24 5.10
C THR A 340 -40.86 -32.65 5.45
N PRO A 341 -41.64 -33.32 4.58
CA PRO A 341 -42.04 -34.71 4.78
C PRO A 341 -40.82 -35.64 4.90
N THR A 342 -40.92 -36.59 5.82
CA THR A 342 -39.90 -37.61 6.12
C THR A 342 -39.36 -38.23 4.84
N GLY A 343 -38.04 -38.09 4.60
CA GLY A 343 -37.35 -38.63 3.42
C GLY A 343 -36.94 -37.62 2.35
N SER A 344 -37.18 -36.32 2.55
CA SER A 344 -36.58 -35.26 1.72
C SER A 344 -35.13 -34.98 2.11
N ARG A 345 -34.31 -34.54 1.14
CA ARG A 345 -32.87 -34.28 1.28
C ARG A 345 -32.60 -33.38 2.50
N VAL A 346 -31.77 -33.84 3.44
CA VAL A 346 -31.28 -33.06 4.58
C VAL A 346 -30.56 -31.82 4.06
N ILE A 347 -31.20 -30.65 4.17
CA ILE A 347 -30.54 -29.37 3.94
C ILE A 347 -30.07 -28.89 5.30
N GLY A 348 -28.76 -28.98 5.54
CA GLY A 348 -28.14 -28.39 6.73
C GLY A 348 -28.04 -26.89 6.54
N PHE A 349 -28.84 -26.13 7.30
CA PHE A 349 -28.75 -24.68 7.35
C PHE A 349 -27.85 -24.27 8.52
N PRO A 350 -26.72 -23.59 8.29
CA PRO A 350 -25.85 -23.15 9.36
C PRO A 350 -26.55 -22.05 10.17
N ASN A 351 -26.81 -22.32 11.44
CA ASN A 351 -27.25 -21.34 12.42
C ASN A 351 -26.06 -21.00 13.32
N ILE A 352 -25.58 -19.76 13.21
CA ILE A 352 -24.47 -19.23 13.98
C ILE A 352 -24.99 -18.73 15.32
N PHE A 353 -24.35 -19.17 16.40
CA PHE A 353 -24.62 -18.78 17.79
C PHE A 353 -23.44 -18.03 18.40
N SER A 354 -23.72 -16.99 19.17
CA SER A 354 -22.78 -16.28 20.06
C SER A 354 -23.46 -15.98 21.40
N VAL A 355 -22.67 -15.79 22.47
CA VAL A 355 -23.17 -15.37 23.79
C VAL A 355 -22.67 -13.95 24.05
N SER A 356 -23.59 -13.05 24.38
CA SER A 356 -23.31 -11.67 24.79
C SER A 356 -23.68 -11.49 26.25
N ASN A 357 -22.89 -10.73 27.02
CA ASN A 357 -23.26 -10.23 28.33
C ASN A 357 -22.65 -8.83 28.54
N GLN A 358 -22.70 -8.31 29.77
CA GLN A 358 -22.09 -7.02 30.14
C GLN A 358 -20.57 -6.96 29.90
N ASN A 359 -19.89 -8.11 29.79
CA ASN A 359 -18.45 -8.25 29.58
C ASN A 359 -18.11 -8.60 28.12
N GLY A 360 -19.01 -8.35 27.16
CA GLY A 360 -18.73 -8.51 25.73
C GLY A 360 -19.46 -9.68 25.05
N ILE A 361 -18.99 -10.02 23.84
CA ILE A 361 -19.58 -11.05 22.97
C ILE A 361 -18.55 -12.15 22.71
N SER A 362 -18.98 -13.42 22.77
CA SER A 362 -18.13 -14.58 22.50
C SER A 362 -17.76 -14.76 21.03
N ASN A 363 -16.74 -15.59 20.81
CA ASN A 363 -16.53 -16.23 19.51
C ASN A 363 -17.82 -16.95 19.04
N PRO A 364 -18.10 -16.98 17.72
CA PRO A 364 -19.25 -17.68 17.18
C PRO A 364 -19.04 -19.20 17.15
N ILE A 365 -20.14 -19.95 17.20
CA ILE A 365 -20.17 -21.41 16.98
C ILE A 365 -21.36 -21.77 16.08
N ILE A 366 -21.23 -22.85 15.29
CA ILE A 366 -22.27 -23.26 14.34
C ILE A 366 -23.07 -24.44 14.90
N PHE A 367 -24.38 -24.32 14.85
CA PHE A 367 -25.34 -25.41 14.93
C PHE A 367 -25.97 -25.63 13.55
N ASN A 368 -25.96 -26.87 13.04
CA ASN A 368 -26.58 -27.17 11.75
C ASN A 368 -28.05 -27.53 11.95
N LEU A 369 -28.94 -26.63 11.56
CA LEU A 369 -30.37 -26.88 11.54
C LEU A 369 -30.66 -27.85 10.40
N VAL A 370 -31.28 -28.99 10.71
CA VAL A 370 -31.64 -30.02 9.73
C VAL A 370 -33.16 -30.19 9.67
N THR A 371 -33.67 -30.72 8.57
CA THR A 371 -35.06 -31.14 8.46
C THR A 371 -35.26 -32.49 9.16
N ASP A 372 -36.43 -32.71 9.75
CA ASP A 372 -36.82 -33.99 10.40
C ASP A 372 -36.97 -35.18 9.42
#